data_AF-A0A6J6YVU3-F1
#
_entry.id   AF-A0A6J6YVU3-F1
#
_cell.length_a   1.000
_cell.length_b   1.000
_cell.length_c   1.000
_cell.angle_alpha   90.00
_cell.angle_beta   90.00
_cell.angle_gamma   90.00
#
_symmetry.space_group_name_H-M   'P 1'
#
loop_
_entity.id
_entity.type
_entity.pdbx_description
1 polymer ?
#
loop_
_entity_poly.entity_id
_entity_poly.type
_entity_poly.pdbx_seq_one_letter_code
_entity_poly.pdbx_strand_id
1 'polypeptide(L)'
;MASGIIYLIIIAMWAAYFLPQWLSSHEETSGKSIDRYKNAMQVVAENQSVNKMEDSLIDKSRVIFQRKLIFGSLFSLYTLSVFSALFGLLAWTTTFVPLTGFIIYLVHVRKQVIASQAKIRRVKAMEKISNAKLPTPLISESIKESKEELSSSTEHWVPFAERSEIIGVVVIPKDRAGWQPTQLPRPTYATAPKAIPTKRIIDLTSPGEWSAQQEQARAIPETRDQVFDQVVAEQNNDRAVNE
;
A
#
# COMPACT_ATOMS: atom_id res chain seq x y z
N MET A 1 12.37 36.00 -36.34
CA MET A 1 11.44 34.90 -35.98
C MET A 1 12.05 33.84 -35.04
N ALA A 2 13.34 33.90 -34.69
CA ALA A 2 13.99 32.90 -33.83
C ALA A 2 13.63 33.00 -32.32
N SER A 3 13.20 34.17 -31.84
CA SER A 3 12.86 34.38 -30.42
C SER A 3 11.64 33.59 -29.95
N GLY A 4 10.64 33.37 -30.83
CA GLY A 4 9.46 32.57 -30.50
C GLY A 4 9.79 31.09 -30.27
N ILE A 5 10.77 30.55 -30.98
CA ILE A 5 11.22 29.15 -30.85
C ILE A 5 11.85 28.92 -29.48
N ILE A 6 12.59 29.90 -28.95
CA ILE A 6 13.22 29.81 -27.63
C ILE A 6 12.15 29.75 -26.52
N TYR A 7 11.09 30.56 -26.61
CA TYR A 7 9.99 30.50 -25.65
C TYR A 7 9.23 29.17 -25.71
N LEU A 8 9.02 28.61 -26.91
CA LEU A 8 8.42 27.28 -27.05
C LEU A 8 9.27 26.18 -26.40
N ILE A 9 10.60 26.26 -26.53
CA ILE A 9 11.52 25.30 -25.88
C ILE A 9 11.46 25.44 -24.35
N ILE A 10 11.44 26.67 -23.83
CA ILE A 10 11.36 26.91 -22.38
C ILE A 10 10.03 26.41 -21.82
N ILE A 11 8.91 26.69 -22.48
CA ILE A 11 7.58 26.20 -22.09
C ILE A 11 7.53 24.68 -22.15
N ALA A 12 8.11 24.05 -23.17
CA ALA A 12 8.19 22.60 -23.27
C ALA A 12 9.03 22.00 -22.14
N MET A 13 10.16 22.63 -21.77
CA MET A 13 11.00 22.20 -20.66
C MET A 13 10.27 22.35 -19.31
N TRP A 14 9.54 23.45 -19.12
CA TRP A 14 8.71 23.67 -17.94
C TRP A 14 7.58 22.66 -17.84
N ALA A 15 6.85 22.40 -18.93
CA ALA A 15 5.80 21.40 -18.97
C ALA A 15 6.35 20.00 -18.71
N ALA A 16 7.50 19.64 -19.28
CA ALA A 16 8.12 18.34 -19.04
C ALA A 16 8.51 18.12 -17.57
N TYR A 17 8.91 19.19 -16.87
CA TYR A 17 9.29 19.12 -15.46
C TYR A 17 8.08 19.19 -14.51
N PHE A 18 7.18 20.14 -14.72
CA PHE A 18 6.08 20.42 -13.81
C PHE A 18 4.87 19.49 -13.99
N LEU A 19 4.56 19.06 -15.22
CA LEU A 19 3.36 18.26 -15.49
C LEU A 19 3.39 16.88 -14.80
N PRO A 20 4.52 16.15 -14.76
CA PRO A 20 4.59 14.88 -14.03
C PRO A 20 4.47 15.04 -12.52
N GLN A 21 5.05 16.11 -11.97
CA GLN A 21 5.07 16.35 -10.53
C GLN A 21 3.70 16.77 -10.01
N TRP A 22 3.02 17.68 -10.73
CA TRP A 22 1.69 18.17 -10.37
C TRP A 22 0.63 17.06 -10.43
N LEU A 23 0.66 16.24 -11.48
CA LEU A 23 -0.28 15.13 -11.62
C LEU A 23 -0.08 14.08 -10.52
N SER A 24 1.18 13.78 -10.15
CA SER A 24 1.48 12.80 -9.09
C SER A 24 0.92 13.23 -7.73
N SER A 25 1.02 14.51 -7.37
CA SER A 25 0.56 14.99 -6.07
C SER A 25 -0.96 14.95 -5.88
N HIS A 26 -1.73 15.12 -6.96
CA HIS A 26 -3.19 15.09 -6.89
C HIS A 26 -3.77 13.68 -6.91
N GLU A 27 -3.07 12.73 -7.51
CA GLU A 27 -3.54 11.35 -7.62
C GLU A 27 -3.35 10.55 -6.31
N GLU A 28 -2.35 10.92 -5.50
CA GLU A 28 -2.07 10.25 -4.22
C GLU A 28 -3.07 10.56 -3.10
N THR A 29 -3.61 11.79 -3.05
CA THR A 29 -4.52 12.25 -1.98
C THR A 29 -5.95 11.78 -2.22
N SER A 30 -6.42 11.76 -3.47
CA SER A 30 -7.79 11.32 -3.80
C SER A 30 -7.90 9.80 -4.01
N GLY A 31 -6.85 9.11 -4.44
CA GLY A 31 -6.94 7.68 -4.78
C GLY A 31 -7.03 6.76 -3.55
N LYS A 32 -6.25 7.04 -2.49
CA LYS A 32 -6.14 6.14 -1.33
C LYS A 32 -7.40 6.02 -0.47
N SER A 33 -8.25 7.04 -0.41
CA SER A 33 -9.52 7.00 0.34
C SER A 33 -10.60 6.24 -0.44
N ILE A 34 -10.70 6.49 -1.76
CA ILE A 34 -11.66 5.81 -2.64
C ILE A 34 -11.38 4.31 -2.71
N ASP A 35 -10.10 3.92 -2.76
CA ASP A 35 -9.70 2.52 -2.84
C ASP A 35 -10.01 1.76 -1.54
N ARG A 36 -9.85 2.39 -0.38
CA ARG A 36 -10.19 1.80 0.93
C ARG A 36 -11.69 1.57 1.08
N TYR A 37 -12.50 2.54 0.67
CA TYR A 37 -13.96 2.41 0.67
C TYR A 37 -14.41 1.28 -0.28
N LYS A 38 -13.88 1.25 -1.51
CA LYS A 38 -14.20 0.19 -2.49
C LYS A 38 -13.80 -1.19 -1.98
N ASN A 39 -12.65 -1.32 -1.33
CA ASN A 39 -12.19 -2.60 -0.79
C ASN A 39 -13.05 -3.06 0.40
N ALA A 40 -13.44 -2.14 1.30
CA ALA A 40 -14.37 -2.44 2.38
C ALA A 40 -15.75 -2.86 1.85
N MET A 41 -16.27 -2.13 0.86
CA MET A 41 -17.53 -2.48 0.19
C MET A 41 -17.43 -3.80 -0.59
N GLN A 42 -16.25 -4.11 -1.16
CA GLN A 42 -15.99 -5.37 -1.84
C GLN A 42 -16.07 -6.57 -0.89
N VAL A 43 -15.50 -6.46 0.33
CA VAL A 43 -15.60 -7.51 1.35
C VAL A 43 -17.05 -7.79 1.74
N VAL A 44 -17.92 -6.76 1.71
CA VAL A 44 -19.36 -6.90 1.95
C VAL A 44 -20.10 -7.54 0.76
N ALA A 45 -19.60 -7.35 -0.47
CA ALA A 45 -20.21 -7.83 -1.71
C ALA A 45 -19.63 -9.15 -2.26
N GLU A 46 -18.73 -9.82 -1.51
CA GLU A 46 -18.04 -11.07 -1.88
C GLU A 46 -19.01 -12.22 -2.26
N ASN A 47 -20.25 -12.16 -1.78
CA ASN A 47 -21.38 -13.02 -2.14
C ASN A 47 -21.90 -12.85 -3.61
N GLN A 48 -21.40 -11.87 -4.38
CA GLN A 48 -21.65 -11.70 -5.82
C GLN A 48 -20.45 -12.07 -6.73
N SER A 49 -19.46 -12.80 -6.19
CA SER A 49 -18.15 -13.05 -6.82
C SER A 49 -18.17 -13.62 -8.25
N VAL A 50 -19.19 -14.37 -8.66
CA VAL A 50 -19.28 -14.99 -10.00
C VAL A 50 -19.49 -13.93 -11.10
N ASN A 51 -20.50 -13.06 -10.97
CA ASN A 51 -20.79 -12.02 -11.98
C ASN A 51 -19.65 -11.00 -12.09
N LYS A 52 -18.97 -10.71 -10.97
CA LYS A 52 -17.85 -9.76 -10.95
C LYS A 52 -16.59 -10.33 -11.59
N MET A 53 -16.41 -11.65 -11.60
CA MET A 53 -15.27 -12.27 -12.26
C MET A 53 -15.36 -12.09 -13.78
N GLU A 54 -16.53 -12.28 -14.38
CA GLU A 54 -16.78 -12.03 -15.81
C GLU A 54 -16.56 -10.55 -16.18
N ASP A 55 -17.13 -9.60 -15.42
CA ASP A 55 -16.94 -8.17 -15.66
C ASP A 55 -15.46 -7.76 -15.60
N SER A 56 -14.69 -8.31 -14.66
CA SER A 56 -13.25 -8.01 -14.54
C SER A 56 -12.41 -8.53 -15.72
N LEU A 57 -12.82 -9.63 -16.35
CA LEU A 57 -12.16 -10.18 -17.52
C LEU A 57 -12.48 -9.33 -18.76
N ILE A 58 -13.74 -8.91 -18.90
CA ILE A 58 -14.19 -8.01 -19.97
C ILE A 58 -13.45 -6.68 -19.88
N ASP A 59 -13.37 -6.07 -18.70
CA ASP A 59 -12.65 -4.80 -18.49
C ASP A 59 -11.15 -4.91 -18.80
N LYS A 60 -10.49 -5.98 -18.34
CA LYS A 60 -9.07 -6.23 -18.67
C LYS A 60 -8.85 -6.34 -20.18
N SER A 61 -9.72 -7.04 -20.88
CA SER A 61 -9.62 -7.21 -22.35
C SER A 61 -9.77 -5.88 -23.09
N ARG A 62 -10.71 -5.02 -22.66
CA ARG A 62 -10.95 -3.68 -23.22
C ARG A 62 -9.74 -2.78 -23.01
N VAL A 63 -9.14 -2.78 -21.82
CA VAL A 63 -7.95 -1.98 -21.52
C VAL A 63 -6.75 -2.41 -22.38
N ILE A 64 -6.55 -3.72 -22.58
CA ILE A 64 -5.47 -4.21 -23.45
C ILE A 64 -5.74 -3.82 -24.91
N PHE A 65 -6.98 -3.92 -25.36
CA PHE A 65 -7.38 -3.56 -26.73
C PHE A 65 -7.16 -2.05 -26.98
N GLN A 66 -7.59 -1.19 -26.06
CA GLN A 66 -7.38 0.27 -26.15
C GLN A 66 -5.89 0.63 -26.24
N ARG A 67 -5.04 0.00 -25.41
CA ARG A 67 -3.58 0.22 -25.45
C ARG A 67 -2.96 -0.19 -26.78
N LYS A 68 -3.41 -1.30 -27.34
CA LYS A 68 -2.95 -1.79 -28.65
C LYS A 68 -3.44 -0.89 -29.79
N LEU A 69 -4.68 -0.40 -29.71
CA LEU A 69 -5.27 0.49 -30.71
C LEU A 69 -4.58 1.86 -30.71
N ILE A 70 -4.39 2.46 -29.53
CA ILE A 70 -3.66 3.73 -29.39
C ILE A 70 -2.22 3.59 -29.88
N PHE A 71 -1.50 2.55 -29.45
CA PHE A 71 -0.14 2.26 -29.93
C PHE A 71 -0.08 2.07 -31.45
N GLY A 72 -1.00 1.26 -31.99
CA GLY A 72 -1.09 1.02 -33.43
C GLY A 72 -1.38 2.29 -34.21
N SER A 73 -2.29 3.14 -33.72
CA SER A 73 -2.61 4.41 -34.38
C SER A 73 -1.43 5.40 -34.36
N LEU A 74 -0.75 5.57 -33.21
CA LEU A 74 0.43 6.42 -33.09
C LEU A 74 1.61 5.92 -33.92
N PHE A 75 1.84 4.60 -33.93
CA PHE A 75 2.88 3.98 -34.74
C PHE A 75 2.59 4.12 -36.24
N SER A 76 1.34 3.87 -36.65
CA SER A 76 0.90 4.05 -38.03
C SER A 76 1.02 5.50 -38.49
N LEU A 77 0.68 6.46 -37.62
CA LEU A 77 0.81 7.88 -37.92
C LEU A 77 2.28 8.28 -38.05
N TYR A 78 3.16 7.75 -37.19
CA TYR A 78 4.60 7.96 -37.29
C TYR A 78 5.16 7.40 -38.60
N THR A 79 4.86 6.14 -38.94
CA THR A 79 5.35 5.51 -40.19
C THR A 79 4.81 6.21 -41.43
N LEU A 80 3.54 6.63 -41.43
CA LEU A 80 2.95 7.40 -42.52
C LEU A 80 3.62 8.78 -42.69
N SER A 81 4.00 9.43 -41.59
CA SER A 81 4.75 10.70 -41.66
C SER A 81 6.15 10.53 -42.22
N VAL A 82 6.85 9.45 -41.85
CA VAL A 82 8.18 9.11 -42.37
C VAL A 82 8.08 8.80 -43.87
N PHE A 83 7.05 8.06 -44.28
CA PHE A 83 6.80 7.73 -45.68
C PHE A 83 6.50 8.98 -46.51
N SER A 84 5.65 9.89 -46.02
CA SER A 84 5.42 11.19 -46.70
C SER A 84 6.68 12.03 -46.84
N ALA A 85 7.56 12.00 -45.84
CA ALA A 85 8.83 12.73 -45.88
C ALA A 85 9.83 12.10 -46.88
N LEU A 86 9.84 10.77 -47.02
CA LEU A 86 10.63 10.05 -48.04
C LEU A 86 10.18 10.38 -49.46
N PHE A 87 8.88 10.53 -49.69
CA PHE A 87 8.31 10.93 -50.98
C PHE A 87 8.45 12.44 -51.27
N GLY A 88 9.06 13.22 -50.37
CA GLY A 88 9.27 14.66 -50.54
C GLY A 88 8.00 15.50 -50.38
N LEU A 89 6.90 14.93 -49.89
CA LEU A 89 5.64 15.65 -49.63
C LEU A 89 5.75 16.57 -48.40
N LEU A 90 6.55 16.17 -47.42
CA LEU A 90 6.74 16.88 -46.15
C LEU A 90 8.23 17.04 -45.83
N ALA A 91 8.60 18.17 -45.22
CA ALA A 91 9.94 18.36 -44.65
C ALA A 91 10.21 17.35 -43.53
N TRP A 92 11.45 16.87 -43.43
CA TRP A 92 11.89 15.95 -42.36
C TRP A 92 11.70 16.50 -40.96
N THR A 93 11.67 17.83 -40.82
CA THR A 93 11.37 18.51 -39.55
C THR A 93 9.98 18.14 -39.01
N THR A 94 9.00 17.88 -39.90
CA THR A 94 7.64 17.55 -39.50
C THR A 94 7.53 16.15 -38.91
N THR A 95 8.43 15.22 -39.26
CA THR A 95 8.49 13.86 -38.70
C THR A 95 8.86 13.84 -37.22
N PHE A 96 9.52 14.89 -36.71
CA PHE A 96 9.81 15.00 -35.27
C PHE A 96 8.53 15.18 -34.43
N VAL A 97 7.47 15.78 -34.97
CA VAL A 97 6.20 15.96 -34.24
C VAL A 97 5.58 14.63 -33.81
N PRO A 98 5.30 13.66 -34.71
CA PRO A 98 4.79 12.36 -34.29
C PRO A 98 5.82 11.53 -33.52
N LEU A 99 7.12 11.71 -33.78
CA LEU A 99 8.18 11.06 -32.98
C LEU A 99 8.11 11.45 -31.51
N THR A 100 7.95 12.74 -31.22
CA THR A 100 7.85 13.22 -29.82
C THR A 100 6.61 12.65 -29.12
N GLY A 101 5.45 12.63 -29.79
CA GLY A 101 4.22 12.02 -29.27
C GLY A 101 4.38 10.52 -28.98
N PHE A 102 5.07 9.80 -29.87
CA PHE A 102 5.37 8.38 -29.69
C PHE A 102 6.28 8.12 -28.48
N ILE A 103 7.33 8.94 -28.29
CA ILE A 103 8.24 8.83 -27.14
C ILE A 103 7.51 9.09 -25.82
N ILE A 104 6.68 10.14 -25.76
CA ILE A 104 5.87 10.45 -24.57
C ILE A 104 4.94 9.29 -24.23
N TYR A 105 4.29 8.70 -25.23
CA TYR A 105 3.43 7.53 -25.03
C TYR A 105 4.20 6.33 -24.48
N LEU A 106 5.41 6.04 -24.97
CA LEU A 106 6.25 4.96 -24.44
C LEU A 106 6.59 5.16 -22.96
N VAL A 107 6.94 6.39 -22.55
CA VAL A 107 7.20 6.71 -21.14
C VAL A 107 5.94 6.50 -20.31
N HIS A 108 4.78 6.96 -20.80
CA HIS A 108 3.51 6.77 -20.11
C HIS A 108 3.17 5.29 -19.93
N VAL A 109 3.28 4.48 -20.98
CA VAL A 109 3.06 3.03 -20.92
C VAL A 109 4.06 2.36 -19.98
N ARG A 110 5.34 2.72 -20.02
CA ARG A 110 6.36 2.18 -19.11
C ARG A 110 6.02 2.48 -17.66
N LYS A 111 5.67 3.72 -17.34
CA LYS A 111 5.24 4.12 -16.00
C LYS A 111 4.00 3.34 -15.55
N GLN A 112 3.01 3.20 -16.43
CA GLN A 112 1.78 2.45 -16.16
C GLN A 112 2.04 0.95 -15.93
N VAL A 113 2.95 0.33 -16.68
CA VAL A 113 3.33 -1.08 -16.52
C VAL A 113 4.11 -1.31 -15.22
N ILE A 114 5.03 -0.40 -14.85
CA ILE A 114 5.76 -0.51 -13.58
C ILE A 114 4.78 -0.45 -12.40
N ALA A 115 3.83 0.50 -12.45
CA ALA A 115 2.80 0.63 -11.42
C ALA A 115 1.91 -0.62 -11.33
N SER A 116 1.53 -1.23 -12.46
CA SER A 116 0.73 -2.47 -12.46
C SER A 116 1.52 -3.68 -11.97
N GLN A 117 2.79 -3.81 -12.35
CA GLN A 117 3.67 -4.88 -11.89
C GLN A 117 3.89 -4.84 -10.37
N ALA A 118 4.03 -3.64 -9.78
CA ALA A 118 4.17 -3.50 -8.33
C ALA A 118 2.93 -4.05 -7.58
N LYS A 119 1.72 -3.83 -8.10
CA LYS A 119 0.48 -4.38 -7.52
C LYS A 119 0.46 -5.91 -7.60
N ILE A 120 0.80 -6.48 -8.75
CA ILE A 120 0.84 -7.94 -8.96
C ILE A 120 1.82 -8.61 -8.00
N ARG A 121 3.01 -8.02 -7.80
CA ARG A 121 4.02 -8.54 -6.85
C ARG A 121 3.49 -8.56 -5.42
N ARG A 122 2.77 -7.52 -4.99
CA ARG A 122 2.17 -7.46 -3.64
C ARG A 122 1.10 -8.54 -3.44
N VAL A 123 0.20 -8.71 -4.41
CA VAL A 123 -0.85 -9.74 -4.32
C VAL A 123 -0.23 -11.15 -4.29
N LYS A 124 0.76 -11.43 -5.14
CA LYS A 124 1.45 -12.73 -5.16
C LYS A 124 2.19 -13.03 -3.84
N ALA A 125 2.73 -12.01 -3.17
CA ALA A 125 3.34 -12.16 -1.86
C ALA A 125 2.27 -12.48 -0.79
N MET A 126 1.12 -11.83 -0.83
CA MET A 126 -0.02 -12.11 0.07
C MET A 126 -0.60 -13.51 -0.16
N GLU A 127 -0.73 -13.93 -1.42
CA GLU A 127 -1.14 -15.28 -1.79
C GLU A 127 -0.16 -16.33 -1.24
N LYS A 128 1.15 -16.10 -1.34
CA LYS A 128 2.16 -16.99 -0.76
C LYS A 128 2.06 -17.09 0.76
N ILE A 129 1.72 -16.00 1.45
CA ILE A 129 1.51 -15.99 2.91
C ILE A 129 0.22 -16.71 3.27
N SER A 130 -0.87 -16.48 2.52
CA SER A 130 -2.16 -17.13 2.74
C SER A 130 -2.13 -18.64 2.43
N ASN A 131 -1.41 -19.04 1.37
CA ASN A 131 -1.26 -20.45 0.98
C ASN A 131 -0.13 -21.17 1.73
N ALA A 132 0.63 -20.47 2.57
CA ALA A 132 1.56 -21.13 3.46
C ALA A 132 0.75 -21.98 4.44
N LYS A 133 0.76 -23.31 4.23
CA LYS A 133 0.16 -24.29 5.13
C LYS A 133 0.73 -24.06 6.52
N LEU A 134 -0.06 -23.43 7.40
CA LEU A 134 0.32 -23.35 8.80
C LEU A 134 0.48 -24.78 9.29
N PRO A 135 1.62 -25.15 9.92
CA PRO A 135 1.73 -26.45 10.55
C PRO A 135 0.66 -26.51 11.63
N THR A 136 -0.41 -27.25 11.36
CA THR A 136 -1.38 -27.66 12.37
C THR A 136 -0.61 -28.43 13.43
N PRO A 137 -0.54 -27.97 14.69
CA PRO A 137 -0.01 -28.82 15.76
C PRO A 137 -0.88 -30.09 15.84
N LEU A 138 -0.24 -31.22 16.08
CA LEU A 138 -0.76 -32.61 16.06
C LEU A 138 -1.85 -32.92 17.11
N ILE A 139 -2.68 -31.95 17.49
CA ILE A 139 -3.74 -32.10 18.50
C ILE A 139 -4.93 -32.91 17.94
N SER A 140 -4.98 -33.17 16.63
CA SER A 140 -6.13 -33.82 15.99
C SER A 140 -6.28 -35.32 16.25
N GLU A 141 -5.26 -36.01 16.76
CA GLU A 141 -5.34 -37.47 16.97
C GLU A 141 -6.14 -37.81 18.25
N SER A 142 -5.89 -37.09 19.35
CA SER A 142 -6.66 -37.26 20.60
C SER A 142 -8.14 -36.83 20.49
N ILE A 143 -8.45 -35.85 19.63
CA ILE A 143 -9.82 -35.37 19.45
C ILE A 143 -10.62 -36.37 18.59
N LYS A 144 -9.99 -37.10 17.66
CA LYS A 144 -10.68 -38.09 16.82
C LYS A 144 -11.18 -39.28 17.63
N GLU A 145 -10.39 -39.81 18.55
CA GLU A 145 -10.81 -40.89 19.45
C GLU A 145 -11.99 -40.45 20.33
N SER A 146 -11.93 -39.24 20.91
CA SER A 146 -13.05 -38.70 21.69
C SER A 146 -14.33 -38.40 20.87
N LYS A 147 -14.20 -38.23 19.55
CA LYS A 147 -15.30 -37.90 18.64
C LYS A 147 -15.94 -39.15 18.02
N GLU A 148 -15.19 -40.24 17.86
CA GLU A 148 -15.73 -41.52 17.40
C GLU A 148 -16.67 -42.15 18.43
N GLU A 149 -16.36 -42.07 19.74
CA GLU A 149 -17.27 -42.54 20.80
C GLU A 149 -18.58 -41.73 20.89
N LEU A 150 -18.55 -40.43 20.56
CA LEU A 150 -19.71 -39.53 20.59
C LEU A 150 -20.59 -39.62 19.32
N SER A 151 -20.08 -40.21 18.23
CA SER A 151 -20.72 -40.19 16.91
C SER A 151 -21.81 -41.25 16.65
N SER A 152 -22.10 -42.12 17.64
CA SER A 152 -23.23 -43.07 17.55
C SER A 152 -24.59 -42.45 17.91
N SER A 153 -24.61 -41.20 18.39
CA SER A 153 -25.83 -40.47 18.69
C SER A 153 -26.19 -39.54 17.54
N THR A 154 -27.20 -39.93 16.77
CA THR A 154 -27.87 -39.18 15.70
C THR A 154 -27.91 -37.67 15.99
N GLU A 155 -27.62 -36.89 14.93
CA GLU A 155 -27.63 -35.44 14.83
C GLU A 155 -28.95 -34.76 15.27
N HIS A 156 -29.29 -34.84 16.55
CA HIS A 156 -30.34 -34.02 17.16
C HIS A 156 -29.65 -32.91 17.96
N TRP A 157 -29.77 -31.68 17.45
CA TRP A 157 -29.22 -30.53 18.14
C TRP A 157 -30.04 -30.26 19.41
N VAL A 158 -29.53 -30.72 20.56
CA VAL A 158 -30.15 -30.49 21.87
C VAL A 158 -29.63 -29.17 22.45
N PRO A 159 -30.51 -28.20 22.80
CA PRO A 159 -30.13 -26.97 23.48
C PRO A 159 -29.37 -27.26 24.78
N PHE A 160 -28.45 -26.37 25.17
CA PHE A 160 -27.65 -26.56 26.39
C PHE A 160 -28.46 -26.77 27.67
N ALA A 161 -29.69 -26.24 27.72
CA ALA A 161 -30.58 -26.38 28.87
C ALA A 161 -31.15 -27.80 29.06
N GLU A 162 -31.22 -28.60 28.00
CA GLU A 162 -31.82 -29.94 28.01
C GLU A 162 -30.78 -31.07 28.10
N ARG A 163 -29.49 -30.72 28.13
CA ARG A 163 -28.41 -31.68 28.33
C ARG A 163 -28.37 -32.07 29.81
N SER A 164 -28.87 -33.27 30.11
CA SER A 164 -28.85 -33.87 31.46
C SER A 164 -27.45 -33.96 32.09
N GLU A 165 -26.40 -33.86 31.28
CA GLU A 165 -24.99 -33.89 31.70
C GLU A 165 -24.46 -32.54 32.22
N ILE A 166 -25.14 -31.42 31.95
CA ILE A 166 -24.63 -30.06 32.27
C ILE A 166 -25.19 -29.55 33.61
N ILE A 167 -26.15 -30.26 34.21
CA ILE A 167 -26.77 -29.90 35.48
C ILE A 167 -25.94 -30.51 36.62
N GLY A 168 -24.72 -30.02 36.78
CA GLY A 168 -23.87 -30.39 37.89
C GLY A 168 -22.75 -29.38 38.03
N VAL A 169 -22.72 -28.66 39.16
CA VAL A 169 -21.50 -28.00 39.60
C VAL A 169 -20.50 -29.12 39.91
N VAL A 170 -19.74 -29.53 38.90
CA VAL A 170 -18.64 -30.46 39.08
C VAL A 170 -17.56 -29.72 39.84
N VAL A 171 -17.49 -29.94 41.15
CA VAL A 171 -16.37 -29.48 41.97
C VAL A 171 -15.15 -30.28 41.55
N ILE A 172 -14.36 -29.71 40.65
CA ILE A 172 -13.11 -30.30 40.18
C ILE A 172 -12.12 -30.31 41.36
N PRO A 173 -11.64 -31.48 41.83
CA PRO A 173 -10.68 -31.54 42.91
C PRO A 173 -9.35 -30.89 42.49
N LYS A 174 -8.78 -30.05 43.38
CA LYS A 174 -7.57 -29.25 43.13
C LYS A 174 -6.31 -30.06 42.81
N ASP A 175 -6.32 -31.36 43.05
CA ASP A 175 -5.13 -32.22 42.98
C ASP A 175 -4.90 -32.86 41.59
N ARG A 176 -5.77 -32.56 40.61
CA ARG A 176 -5.50 -32.91 39.21
C ARG A 176 -4.49 -31.91 38.65
N ALA A 177 -3.61 -32.36 37.76
CA ALA A 177 -2.84 -31.48 36.89
C ALA A 177 -3.81 -30.69 35.98
N GLY A 178 -4.42 -29.65 36.54
CA GLY A 178 -5.25 -28.71 35.82
C GLY A 178 -4.41 -27.96 34.79
N TRP A 179 -5.09 -27.20 33.95
CA TRP A 179 -4.44 -26.32 32.98
C TRP A 179 -3.39 -25.45 33.69
N GLN A 180 -2.12 -25.71 33.40
CA GLN A 180 -1.00 -24.92 33.89
C GLN A 180 -0.67 -23.86 32.85
N PRO A 181 -0.81 -22.56 33.16
CA PRO A 181 -0.44 -21.51 32.22
C PRO A 181 1.07 -21.58 31.95
N THR A 182 1.44 -21.96 30.73
CA THR A 182 2.84 -21.91 30.29
C THR A 182 3.27 -20.44 30.20
N GLN A 183 4.34 -20.05 30.90
CA GLN A 183 4.86 -18.70 30.78
C GLN A 183 5.51 -18.51 29.41
N LEU A 184 4.87 -17.69 28.57
CA LEU A 184 5.44 -17.25 27.32
C LEU A 184 6.49 -16.16 27.60
N PRO A 185 7.60 -16.13 26.85
CA PRO A 185 8.56 -15.04 26.95
C PRO A 185 7.87 -13.71 26.62
N ARG A 186 8.31 -12.64 27.27
CA ARG A 186 7.77 -11.31 27.01
C ARG A 186 7.98 -10.94 25.53
N PRO A 187 6.98 -10.37 24.86
CA PRO A 187 7.12 -9.97 23.47
C PRO A 187 8.16 -8.88 23.31
N THR A 188 8.83 -8.82 22.16
CA THR A 188 9.94 -7.89 21.88
C THR A 188 9.57 -6.41 22.07
N TYR A 189 8.30 -6.06 21.85
CA TYR A 189 7.81 -4.69 22.06
C TYR A 189 7.70 -4.30 23.54
N ALA A 190 7.66 -5.27 24.47
CA ALA A 190 7.64 -5.00 25.90
C ALA A 190 9.01 -4.56 26.45
N THR A 191 10.11 -4.95 25.79
CA THR A 191 11.48 -4.55 26.14
C THR A 191 12.00 -3.39 25.31
N ALA A 192 11.24 -2.96 24.28
CA ALA A 192 11.63 -1.81 23.47
C ALA A 192 11.60 -0.53 24.34
N PRO A 193 12.55 0.40 24.13
CA PRO A 193 12.55 1.67 24.85
C PRO A 193 11.23 2.40 24.62
N LYS A 194 10.66 2.96 25.70
CA LYS A 194 9.44 3.76 25.63
C LYS A 194 9.69 4.92 24.65
N ALA A 195 8.79 5.10 23.69
CA ALA A 195 8.88 6.23 22.77
C ALA A 195 8.92 7.53 23.57
N ILE A 196 9.95 8.34 23.34
CA ILE A 196 10.11 9.65 23.99
C ILE A 196 9.07 10.59 23.37
N PRO A 197 8.10 11.10 24.15
CA PRO A 197 7.20 12.12 23.64
C PRO A 197 7.99 13.42 23.45
N THR A 198 7.92 14.02 22.27
CA THR A 198 8.53 15.32 22.00
C THR A 198 7.77 16.40 22.75
N LYS A 199 8.30 16.87 23.89
CA LYS A 199 7.72 17.99 24.62
C LYS A 199 8.18 19.31 23.99
N ARG A 200 7.43 19.81 23.01
CA ARG A 200 7.67 21.14 22.42
C ARG A 200 7.19 22.23 23.40
N ILE A 201 8.12 23.06 23.89
CA ILE A 201 7.77 24.31 24.59
C ILE A 201 7.57 25.36 23.48
N ILE A 202 6.32 25.77 23.27
CA ILE A 202 6.00 26.84 22.33
C ILE A 202 6.16 28.15 23.10
N ASP A 203 7.09 29.00 22.67
CA ASP A 203 7.15 30.37 23.19
C ASP A 203 6.08 31.22 22.49
N LEU A 204 5.09 31.67 23.26
CA LEU A 204 3.98 32.50 22.76
C LEU A 204 4.36 33.98 22.64
N THR A 205 5.54 34.39 23.10
CA THR A 205 5.91 35.82 23.19
C THR A 205 6.50 36.39 21.90
N SER A 206 6.94 35.54 20.97
CA SER A 206 7.52 35.95 19.70
C SER A 206 6.54 35.75 18.53
N PRO A 207 6.02 36.83 17.92
CA PRO A 207 5.12 36.70 16.77
C PRO A 207 5.86 36.14 15.55
N GLY A 208 5.37 35.01 15.02
CA GLY A 208 5.87 34.39 13.78
C GLY A 208 6.47 32.98 13.93
N GLU A 209 6.82 32.55 15.16
CA GLU A 209 7.42 31.23 15.41
C GLU A 209 6.44 30.04 15.32
N TRP A 210 5.14 30.32 15.23
CA TRP A 210 4.06 29.33 15.12
C TRP A 210 3.62 29.04 13.68
N SER A 211 4.29 29.60 12.67
CA SER A 211 3.97 29.33 11.26
C SER A 211 4.51 27.97 10.79
N ALA A 212 3.63 27.15 10.21
CA ALA A 212 3.97 25.80 9.72
C ALA A 212 5.12 25.77 8.70
N GLN A 213 5.34 26.86 7.96
CA GLN A 213 6.43 27.00 6.99
C GLN A 213 7.82 27.08 7.66
N GLN A 214 7.94 27.80 8.79
CA GLN A 214 9.21 27.93 9.51
C GLN A 214 9.54 26.65 10.28
N GLU A 215 8.51 25.91 10.70
CA GLU A 215 8.62 24.61 11.35
C GLU A 215 9.23 23.55 10.41
N GLN A 216 8.88 23.56 9.12
CA GLN A 216 9.45 22.66 8.13
C GLN A 216 10.91 23.00 7.79
N ALA A 217 11.29 24.29 7.87
CA ALA A 217 12.67 24.73 7.68
C ALA A 217 13.57 24.38 8.88
N ARG A 218 13.07 24.49 10.12
CA ARG A 218 13.81 24.11 11.34
C ARG A 218 13.87 22.60 11.58
N ALA A 219 12.90 21.84 11.09
CA ALA A 219 12.88 20.37 11.22
C ALA A 219 13.94 19.66 10.36
N ILE A 220 14.58 20.38 9.44
CA ILE A 220 15.68 19.87 8.62
C ILE A 220 16.98 20.31 9.30
N PRO A 221 17.69 19.42 10.03
CA PRO A 221 18.98 19.77 10.58
C PRO A 221 19.96 20.04 9.43
N GLU A 222 20.70 21.16 9.49
CA GLU A 222 21.68 21.53 8.45
C GLU A 222 22.82 20.50 8.33
N THR A 223 23.10 19.75 9.40
CA THR A 223 24.15 18.71 9.47
C THR A 223 23.71 17.50 10.30
N ARG A 224 24.10 16.29 9.89
CA ARG A 224 23.71 15.02 10.55
C ARG A 224 24.19 14.89 12.01
N ASP A 225 25.25 15.59 12.38
CA ASP A 225 25.91 15.42 13.68
C ASP A 225 25.17 16.14 14.82
N GLN A 226 24.43 17.22 14.51
CA GLN A 226 23.65 17.98 15.50
C GLN A 226 22.53 17.16 16.17
N VAL A 227 22.01 16.14 15.48
CA VAL A 227 20.94 15.28 16.00
C VAL A 227 21.41 14.47 17.21
N PHE A 228 22.68 14.07 17.25
CA PHE A 228 23.22 13.25 18.33
C PHE A 228 23.66 14.10 19.54
N ASP A 229 24.19 15.31 19.30
CA ASP A 229 24.59 16.23 20.36
C ASP A 229 23.37 16.71 21.18
N GLN A 230 22.22 16.90 20.54
CA GLN A 230 20.99 17.30 21.24
C GLN A 230 20.49 16.23 22.22
N VAL A 231 20.61 14.94 21.85
CA VAL A 231 20.22 13.81 22.71
C VAL A 231 21.15 13.70 23.92
N VAL A 232 22.45 13.93 23.73
CA VAL A 232 23.44 13.90 24.83
C VAL A 232 23.22 15.07 25.80
N ALA A 233 22.88 16.26 25.28
CA ALA A 233 22.62 17.45 26.09
C ALA A 233 21.36 17.30 26.96
N GLU A 234 20.24 16.80 26.40
CA GLU A 234 19.01 16.53 27.17
C GLU A 234 19.24 15.49 28.27
N GLN A 235 19.99 14.42 27.98
CA GLN A 235 20.27 13.37 28.96
C GLN A 235 21.11 13.87 30.15
N ASN A 236 22.03 14.82 29.92
CA ASN A 236 22.81 15.44 30.99
C ASN A 236 21.96 16.42 31.82
N ASN A 237 21.01 17.11 31.20
CA ASN A 237 20.14 18.07 31.90
C ASN A 237 19.17 17.35 32.85
N ASP A 238 18.58 16.22 32.42
CA ASP A 238 17.69 15.40 33.26
C ASP A 238 18.42 14.76 34.45
N ARG A 239 19.73 14.54 34.36
CA ARG A 239 20.55 14.06 35.47
C ARG A 239 20.84 15.15 36.50
N ALA A 240 21.04 16.39 36.06
CA ALA A 240 21.35 17.51 36.94
C ALA A 240 20.16 17.98 37.79
N VAL A 241 18.92 17.64 37.43
CA VAL A 241 17.71 18.02 38.18
C VAL A 241 17.40 17.03 39.33
N ASN A 242 18.14 15.91 39.42
CA ASN A 242 17.95 14.87 40.45
C ASN A 242 19.09 14.83 41.50
N GLU A 243 19.89 15.88 41.63
CA GLU A 243 20.80 16.14 42.77
C GLU A 243 20.28 17.32 43.59
#